data_AF-A0A399XGG7-F1
#
_entry.id   AF-A0A399XGG7-F1
#
_cell.length_a   1.000
_cell.length_b   1.000
_cell.length_c   1.000
_cell.angle_alpha   90.00
_cell.angle_beta   90.00
_cell.angle_gamma   90.00
#
_symmetry.space_group_name_H-M   'P 1'
#
loop_
_entity.id
_entity.type
_entity.pdbx_description
1 polymer ?
#
loop_
_entity_poly.entity_id
_entity_poly.type
_entity_poly.pdbx_seq_one_letter_code
_entity_poly.pdbx_strand_id
1 'polypeptide(L)'
;MKLNQTSEPGAIMDVLIEAIKREQESYDYYYRAALQAAKPATRKMLLTLAEWEKGHIAELTNHVMELKAQTEIDRAITGGL
;
A
#
# COMPACT_ATOMS: atom_id res chain seq x y z
N MET A 1 25.09 -18.74 -1.60
CA MET A 1 23.94 -17.88 -1.98
C MET A 1 23.55 -17.11 -0.73
N LYS A 2 23.93 -15.83 -0.63
CA LYS A 2 23.68 -15.01 0.57
C LYS A 2 22.22 -14.55 0.57
N LEU A 3 21.40 -15.13 1.44
CA LEU A 3 20.07 -14.61 1.80
C LEU A 3 20.29 -13.48 2.81
N ASN A 4 20.64 -12.29 2.34
CA ASN A 4 20.88 -11.15 3.21
C ASN A 4 20.32 -9.92 2.51
N GLN A 5 19.07 -9.51 2.79
CA GLN A 5 18.59 -8.11 2.67
C GLN A 5 17.10 -7.87 2.97
N THR A 6 16.39 -8.72 3.73
CA THR A 6 14.98 -8.45 4.11
C THR A 6 14.81 -7.77 5.47
N SER A 7 15.88 -7.40 6.16
CA SER A 7 15.84 -6.94 7.57
C SER A 7 16.05 -5.44 7.77
N GLU A 8 16.24 -4.64 6.72
CA GLU A 8 16.45 -3.19 6.85
C GLU A 8 15.11 -2.45 6.80
N PRO A 9 14.79 -1.58 7.78
CA PRO A 9 13.54 -0.79 7.81
C PRO A 9 13.26 -0.05 6.49
N GLY A 10 14.30 0.42 5.80
CA GLY A 10 14.18 1.07 4.49
C GLY A 10 13.65 0.13 3.40
N ALA A 11 14.08 -1.13 3.37
CA ALA A 11 13.61 -2.09 2.37
C ALA A 11 12.12 -2.43 2.56
N ILE A 12 11.67 -2.52 3.81
CA ILE A 12 10.25 -2.74 4.14
C ILE A 12 9.42 -1.53 3.73
N MET A 13 9.92 -0.32 4.00
CA MET A 13 9.26 0.93 3.58
C MET A 13 9.05 0.97 2.06
N ASP A 14 10.06 0.62 1.27
CA ASP A 14 9.98 0.61 -0.20
C ASP A 14 8.94 -0.39 -0.70
N VAL A 15 8.87 -1.58 -0.09
CA VAL A 15 7.85 -2.60 -0.41
C VAL A 15 6.45 -2.09 -0.10
N LEU A 16 6.25 -1.42 1.04
CA LEU A 16 4.94 -0.85 1.39
C LEU A 16 4.53 0.28 0.44
N ILE A 17 5.46 1.14 0.04
CA ILE A 17 5.20 2.20 -0.94
C ILE A 17 4.82 1.62 -2.30
N GLU A 18 5.52 0.57 -2.75
CA GLU A 18 5.18 -0.14 -3.98
C GLU A 18 3.81 -0.83 -3.89
N ALA A 19 3.47 -1.42 -2.73
CA ALA A 19 2.15 -2.00 -2.49
C ALA A 19 1.05 -0.94 -2.59
N ILE A 20 1.22 0.24 -1.98
CA ILE A 20 0.26 1.35 -2.08
C ILE A 20 0.02 1.76 -3.53
N LYS A 21 1.08 1.85 -4.35
CA LYS A 21 0.95 2.17 -5.78
C LYS A 21 0.12 1.12 -6.51
N ARG A 22 0.36 -0.16 -6.23
CA ARG A 22 -0.39 -1.28 -6.82
C ARG A 22 -1.86 -1.25 -6.45
N GLU A 23 -2.18 -0.96 -5.19
CA GLU A 23 -3.58 -0.84 -4.79
C GLU A 23 -4.26 0.37 -5.45
N GLN A 24 -3.54 1.47 -5.65
CA GLN A 24 -4.07 2.61 -6.40
C GLN A 24 -4.31 2.28 -7.89
N GLU A 25 -3.42 1.50 -8.50
CA GLU A 25 -3.61 1.00 -9.87
C GLU A 25 -4.79 0.02 -9.98
N SER A 26 -4.95 -0.88 -9.00
CA SER A 26 -6.09 -1.79 -8.89
C SER A 26 -7.41 -1.05 -8.71
N TYR A 27 -7.43 -0.02 -7.85
CA TYR A 27 -8.58 0.87 -7.68
C TYR A 27 -9.02 1.48 -9.01
N ASP A 28 -8.07 2.12 -9.70
CA ASP A 28 -8.30 2.78 -10.98
C ASP A 28 -8.81 1.79 -12.02
N TYR A 29 -8.22 0.59 -12.06
CA TYR A 29 -8.62 -0.49 -12.95
C TYR A 29 -10.08 -0.92 -12.71
N TYR A 30 -10.43 -1.27 -11.47
CA TYR A 30 -11.78 -1.71 -11.14
C TYR A 30 -12.81 -0.60 -11.34
N TYR A 31 -12.47 0.63 -10.98
CA TYR A 31 -13.36 1.77 -11.17
C TYR A 31 -13.63 2.02 -12.65
N ARG A 32 -12.60 2.06 -13.51
CA ARG A 32 -12.76 2.23 -14.97
C ARG A 32 -13.54 1.07 -15.59
N ALA A 33 -13.28 -0.17 -15.15
CA ALA A 33 -14.04 -1.34 -15.60
C ALA A 33 -15.52 -1.24 -15.19
N ALA A 34 -15.83 -0.73 -13.99
CA ALA A 34 -17.19 -0.54 -13.54
C ALA A 34 -17.95 0.48 -14.40
N LEU A 35 -17.28 1.55 -14.85
CA LEU A 35 -17.88 2.55 -15.74
C LEU A 35 -18.32 1.93 -17.08
N GLN A 36 -17.52 0.99 -17.61
CA GLN A 36 -17.76 0.30 -18.88
C GLN A 36 -18.72 -0.90 -18.75
N ALA A 37 -19.01 -1.37 -17.53
CA ALA A 37 -19.85 -2.55 -17.33
C ALA A 37 -21.32 -2.29 -17.69
N ALA A 38 -21.83 -3.06 -18.67
CA ALA A 38 -23.23 -3.00 -19.10
C ALA A 38 -24.20 -3.61 -18.08
N LYS A 39 -23.78 -4.69 -17.40
CA LYS A 39 -24.63 -5.40 -16.42
C LYS A 39 -24.56 -4.71 -15.06
N PRO A 40 -25.71 -4.34 -14.44
CA PRO A 40 -25.72 -3.68 -13.13
C PRO A 40 -25.01 -4.49 -12.02
N ALA A 41 -25.18 -5.82 -12.02
CA ALA A 41 -24.52 -6.70 -11.05
C ALA A 41 -22.98 -6.65 -11.18
N THR A 42 -22.46 -6.69 -12.41
CA THR A 42 -21.01 -6.58 -12.68
C THR A 42 -20.47 -5.21 -12.28
N ARG A 43 -21.19 -4.12 -12.60
CA ARG A 43 -20.84 -2.78 -12.14
C ARG A 43 -20.74 -2.70 -10.62
N LYS A 44 -21.74 -3.23 -9.90
CA LYS A 44 -21.75 -3.25 -8.43
C LYS A 44 -20.55 -4.01 -7.89
N MET A 45 -20.26 -5.21 -8.41
CA MET A 45 -19.11 -6.01 -7.99
C MET A 45 -17.79 -5.25 -8.18
N LEU A 46 -17.57 -4.64 -9.34
CA LEU A 46 -16.35 -3.89 -9.63
C LEU A 46 -16.20 -2.64 -8.75
N LEU A 47 -17.30 -1.93 -8.46
CA LEU A 47 -17.27 -0.82 -7.50
C LEU A 47 -16.95 -1.28 -6.08
N THR A 48 -17.43 -2.46 -5.68
CA THR A 48 -17.08 -3.06 -4.38
C THR A 48 -15.60 -3.39 -4.30
N LEU A 49 -15.01 -3.99 -5.35
CA LEU A 49 -13.57 -4.25 -5.39
C LEU A 49 -12.75 -2.95 -5.32
N ALA A 50 -13.13 -1.93 -6.10
CA ALA A 50 -12.49 -0.62 -6.00
C ALA A 50 -12.56 -0.06 -4.56
N GLU A 51 -13.71 -0.16 -3.89
CA GLU A 51 -13.82 0.34 -2.52
C GLU A 51 -12.92 -0.42 -1.53
N TRP A 52 -12.70 -1.73 -1.72
CA TRP A 52 -11.76 -2.50 -0.90
C TRP A 52 -10.33 -1.99 -1.04
N GLU A 53 -9.89 -1.66 -2.26
CA GLU A 53 -8.53 -1.14 -2.47
C GLU A 53 -8.26 0.16 -1.74
N LYS A 54 -9.29 1.01 -1.54
CA LYS A 54 -9.12 2.20 -0.67
C LYS A 54 -8.82 1.83 0.78
N GLY A 55 -9.45 0.77 1.29
CA GLY A 55 -9.18 0.23 2.61
C GLY A 55 -7.74 -0.26 2.73
N HIS A 56 -7.28 -1.04 1.74
CA HIS A 56 -5.90 -1.52 1.69
C HIS A 56 -4.88 -0.37 1.61
N ILE A 57 -5.13 0.65 0.78
CA ILE A 57 -4.29 1.86 0.71
C ILE A 57 -4.18 2.54 2.07
N ALA A 58 -5.30 2.70 2.79
CA ALA A 58 -5.31 3.33 4.10
C ALA A 58 -4.50 2.52 5.13
N GLU A 59 -4.67 1.20 5.15
CA GLU A 59 -3.93 0.30 6.03
C GLU A 59 -2.42 0.35 5.75
N LEU A 60 -2.01 0.21 4.49
CA LEU A 60 -0.61 0.28 4.09
C LEU A 60 0.02 1.66 4.40
N THR A 61 -0.75 2.74 4.22
CA THR A 61 -0.32 4.10 4.56
C THR A 61 -0.07 4.25 6.07
N ASN A 62 -0.93 3.66 6.90
CA ASN A 62 -0.73 3.66 8.35
C ASN A 62 0.56 2.93 8.73
N HIS A 63 0.83 1.76 8.15
CA HIS A 63 2.08 1.03 8.39
C HIS A 63 3.33 1.83 7.97
N VAL A 64 3.27 2.54 6.84
CA VAL A 64 4.34 3.47 6.42
C VAL A 64 4.55 4.57 7.46
N MET A 65 3.48 5.16 8.00
CA MET A 65 3.59 6.20 9.04
C MET A 65 4.19 5.66 10.34
N GLU A 66 3.75 4.49 10.79
CA GLU A 66 4.28 3.82 11.99
C GLU A 66 5.79 3.53 11.84
N LEU A 67 6.20 2.98 10.71
CA LEU A 67 7.59 2.64 10.45
C LEU A 67 8.47 3.90 10.33
N LYS A 68 7.96 5.00 9.76
CA LYS A 68 8.65 6.30 9.74
C LYS A 68 8.83 6.84 11.16
N ALA A 69 7.77 6.81 11.97
CA ALA A 69 7.83 7.27 13.35
C ALA A 69 8.86 6.48 14.16
N GLN A 70 8.89 5.15 14.02
CA GLN A 70 9.88 4.30 14.67
C GLN A 70 11.31 4.65 14.22
N THR A 71 11.52 4.84 12.92
CA THR A 71 12.84 5.19 12.35
C THR A 71 13.36 6.52 12.89
N GLU A 72 12.48 7.54 13.01
CA GLU A 72 12.87 8.85 13.55
C GLU A 72 13.16 8.77 15.07
N ILE A 73 12.39 7.99 15.82
CA ILE A 73 12.65 7.73 17.24
C ILE A 73 14.02 7.06 17.42
N ASP A 74 14.29 6.01 16.65
CA ASP A 74 15.54 5.27 16.72
C ASP A 74 16.73 6.17 16.37
N ARG A 75 16.60 7.02 15.35
CA ARG A 75 17.62 8.01 14.96
C ARG A 75 17.90 9.03 16.06
N ALA A 76 16.85 9.52 16.74
CA ALA A 76 16.98 10.48 17.82
C ALA A 76 17.62 9.87 19.07
N ILE A 77 17.31 8.61 19.40
CA ILE A 77 17.85 7.90 20.57
C ILE A 77 19.31 7.47 20.34
N THR A 78 19.64 6.99 19.13
CA THR A 78 20.99 6.49 18.80
C THR A 78 21.99 7.60 18.48
N GLY A 79 21.56 8.87 18.46
CA GLY A 79 22.47 10.02 18.41
C GLY A 79 23.17 10.23 17.07
N GLY A 80 22.54 9.85 15.95
CA GLY A 80 22.98 10.19 14.59
C GLY A 80 24.47 9.95 14.32
N LEU A 81 24.84 8.69 14.05
CA LEU A 81 26.06 8.39 13.30
C LEU A 81 25.90 8.77 11.83
#